data_AF-Q4RIZ9-F1
#
_entry.id   AF-Q4RIZ9-F1
#
_cell.length_a   1.000
_cell.length_b   1.000
_cell.length_c   1.000
_cell.angle_alpha   90.00
_cell.angle_beta   90.00
_cell.angle_gamma   90.00
#
_symmetry.space_group_name_H-M   'P 1'
#
loop_
_entity.id
_entity.type
_entity.pdbx_description
1 polymer ?
#
loop_
_entity_poly.entity_id
_entity_poly.type
_entity_poly.pdbx_seq_one_letter_code
_entity_poly.pdbx_strand_id
1 'polypeptide(L)'
;MPSLSELLQEVRSRAEVCLYSGGRVAEVWAAVMDMANLPLPPCSKYHHIAAETMVIGNSCGSNRKEVRETWNTCSASTLLS
;
A
#
# COMPACT_ATOMS: atom_id res chain seq x y z
N MET A 1 -17.65 -12.78 5.53
CA MET A 1 -16.66 -12.39 4.50
C MET A 1 -15.66 -11.49 5.19
N PRO A 2 -14.34 -11.76 5.09
CA PRO A 2 -13.33 -10.87 5.66
C PRO A 2 -13.39 -9.49 4.98
N SER A 3 -13.18 -8.45 5.78
CA SER A 3 -13.05 -7.07 5.31
C SER A 3 -11.74 -6.89 4.53
N LEU A 4 -11.69 -5.86 3.68
CA LEU A 4 -10.47 -5.51 2.95
C LEU A 4 -9.29 -5.19 3.88
N SER A 5 -9.56 -4.67 5.08
CA SER A 5 -8.53 -4.39 6.08
C SER A 5 -7.95 -5.68 6.67
N GLU A 6 -8.79 -6.69 6.93
CA GLU A 6 -8.34 -8.00 7.42
C GLU A 6 -7.50 -8.71 6.35
N LEU A 7 -7.94 -8.67 5.09
CA LEU A 7 -7.18 -9.24 3.97
C LEU A 7 -5.83 -8.55 3.78
N LEU A 8 -5.77 -7.21 3.95
CA LEU A 8 -4.51 -6.46 3.91
C LEU A 8 -3.55 -6.91 5.01
N GLN A 9 -4.05 -7.10 6.23
CA GLN A 9 -3.24 -7.52 7.38
C GLN A 9 -2.70 -8.94 7.19
N GLU A 10 -3.51 -9.85 6.64
CA GLU A 10 -3.12 -11.22 6.33
C GLU A 10 -2.02 -11.26 5.26
N VAL A 11 -2.19 -10.53 4.16
CA VAL A 11 -1.18 -10.47 3.09
C VAL A 11 0.12 -9.84 3.59
N ARG A 12 0.06 -8.80 4.42
CA ARG A 12 1.24 -8.21 5.09
C ARG A 12 1.97 -9.21 5.96
N SER A 13 1.24 -9.89 6.85
CA SER A 13 1.81 -10.90 7.74
C SER A 13 2.51 -12.01 6.95
N ARG A 14 1.93 -12.44 5.83
CA ARG A 14 2.54 -13.45 4.95
C ARG A 14 3.81 -12.94 4.29
N ALA A 15 3.80 -11.70 3.76
CA ALA A 15 4.98 -11.08 3.17
C ALA A 15 6.12 -10.92 4.19
N GLU A 16 5.82 -10.50 5.42
CA GLU A 16 6.79 -10.38 6.51
C GLU A 16 7.43 -11.73 6.86
N VAL A 17 6.63 -12.79 7.01
CA VAL A 17 7.15 -14.13 7.28
C VAL A 17 8.08 -14.60 6.15
N CYS A 18 7.69 -14.41 4.89
CA CYS A 18 8.55 -14.77 3.75
C CYS A 18 9.87 -13.98 3.74
N LEU A 19 9.85 -12.69 4.11
CA LEU A 19 11.06 -11.86 4.19
C LEU A 19 11.98 -12.30 5.33
N TYR A 20 11.43 -12.53 6.53
CA TYR A 20 12.21 -12.93 7.71
C TYR A 20 12.79 -14.33 7.61
N SER A 21 12.07 -15.27 6.99
CA SER A 21 12.52 -16.66 6.85
C SER A 21 13.50 -16.88 5.70
N GLY A 22 13.84 -15.84 4.92
CA GLY A 22 14.65 -16.00 3.71
C GLY A 22 13.92 -16.77 2.60
N GLY A 23 12.59 -16.60 2.52
CA GLY A 23 11.73 -17.22 1.52
C GLY A 23 12.18 -16.90 0.09
N ARG A 24 11.71 -17.71 -0.86
CA ARG A 24 12.12 -17.54 -2.27
C ARG A 24 11.63 -16.19 -2.79
N VAL A 25 12.44 -15.52 -3.61
CA VAL A 25 12.10 -14.22 -4.21
C VAL A 25 10.71 -14.23 -4.88
N ALA A 26 10.34 -15.35 -5.52
CA ALA A 26 9.03 -15.52 -6.14
C ALA A 26 7.85 -15.50 -5.14
N GLU A 27 8.04 -16.03 -3.94
CA GLU A 27 7.00 -16.07 -2.89
C GLU A 27 6.80 -14.69 -2.27
N VAL A 28 7.92 -13.99 -2.01
CA VAL A 28 7.89 -12.59 -1.59
C VAL A 28 7.22 -11.72 -2.65
N TRP A 29 7.58 -11.91 -3.93
CA TRP A 29 6.97 -11.16 -5.04
C TRP A 29 5.47 -11.40 -5.15
N ALA A 30 5.02 -12.66 -5.06
CA ALA A 30 3.59 -12.99 -5.09
C ALA A 30 2.84 -12.32 -3.93
N ALA A 31 3.37 -12.39 -2.71
CA ALA A 31 2.74 -11.75 -1.56
C ALA A 31 2.68 -10.21 -1.69
N VAL A 32 3.74 -9.58 -2.20
CA VAL A 32 3.76 -8.13 -2.46
C VAL A 32 2.79 -7.74 -3.58
N MET A 33 2.67 -8.55 -4.63
CA MET A 33 1.72 -8.30 -5.71
C MET A 33 0.28 -8.44 -5.23
N ASP A 34 -0.03 -9.42 -4.40
CA ASP A 34 -1.34 -9.55 -3.77
C ASP A 34 -1.68 -8.31 -2.92
N MET A 35 -0.70 -7.76 -2.21
CA MET A 35 -0.87 -6.52 -1.43
C MET A 35 -1.13 -5.31 -2.33
N ALA A 36 -0.40 -5.19 -3.44
CA ALA A 36 -0.53 -4.09 -4.39
C ALA A 36 -1.90 -4.10 -5.10
N ASN A 37 -2.38 -5.30 -5.44
CA ASN A 37 -3.64 -5.52 -6.18
C ASN A 37 -4.91 -5.39 -5.31
N LEU A 38 -4.77 -5.28 -3.99
CA LEU A 38 -5.91 -4.97 -3.13
C LEU A 38 -6.54 -3.63 -3.56
N PRO A 39 -7.89 -3.58 -3.70
CA PRO A 39 -8.65 -2.38 -4.07
C PRO A 39 -8.77 -1.43 -2.87
N LEU A 40 -7.61 -1.08 -2.30
CA LEU A 40 -7.43 -0.15 -1.21
C LEU A 40 -6.58 1.02 -1.68
N PRO A 41 -6.83 2.22 -1.15
CA PRO A 41 -6.04 3.37 -1.52
C PRO A 41 -4.61 3.24 -0.93
N PRO A 42 -3.59 3.87 -1.56
CA PRO A 42 -2.19 3.74 -1.14
C PRO A 42 -1.92 4.12 0.33
N CYS A 43 -2.65 5.11 0.86
CA CYS A 43 -2.68 5.51 2.28
C CYS A 43 -2.91 4.34 3.24
N SER A 44 -3.89 3.49 2.92
CA SER A 44 -4.21 2.31 3.74
C SER A 44 -3.14 1.22 3.58
N LYS A 45 -2.59 1.06 2.37
CA LYS A 45 -1.56 0.05 2.06
C LYS A 45 -0.18 0.38 2.61
N TYR A 46 0.20 1.65 2.74
CA TYR A 46 1.56 2.07 3.12
C TYR A 46 1.57 3.04 4.30
N HIS A 47 1.12 2.58 5.46
CA HIS A 47 1.02 3.43 6.66
C HIS A 47 2.38 3.76 7.31
N HIS A 48 3.36 2.86 7.17
CA HIS A 48 4.68 2.96 7.82
C HIS A 48 5.79 3.47 6.90
N ILE A 49 5.49 3.69 5.63
CA ILE A 49 6.42 4.24 4.65
C ILE A 49 5.82 5.57 4.21
N ALA A 50 6.63 6.61 4.10
CA ALA A 50 6.23 7.88 3.48
C ALA A 50 6.04 7.71 1.96
N ALA A 51 5.22 6.73 1.55
CA ALA A 51 4.98 6.36 0.15
C ALA A 51 4.45 7.55 -0.64
N GLU A 52 3.68 8.44 0.01
CA GLU A 52 3.28 9.73 -0.53
C GLU A 52 4.50 10.60 -0.88
N THR A 53 5.41 10.85 0.06
CA THR A 53 6.61 11.66 -0.16
C THR A 53 7.52 11.03 -1.21
N MET A 54 7.60 9.69 -1.26
CA MET A 54 8.38 8.99 -2.26
C MET A 54 7.78 9.07 -3.67
N VAL A 55 6.46 8.91 -3.82
CA VAL A 55 5.80 9.01 -5.12
C VAL A 55 5.72 10.46 -5.58
N ILE A 56 5.45 11.43 -4.70
CA ILE A 56 5.46 12.87 -5.02
C ILE A 56 6.88 13.35 -5.35
N GLY A 57 7.88 12.88 -4.60
CA GLY A 57 9.29 13.20 -4.82
C GLY A 57 9.85 12.62 -6.13
N ASN A 58 9.37 11.45 -6.55
CA ASN A 58 9.82 10.80 -7.80
C ASN A 58 8.91 11.07 -9.01
N SER A 59 7.70 11.60 -8.81
CA SER A 59 6.81 11.96 -9.92
C SER A 59 7.13 13.35 -10.46
N CYS A 60 7.49 13.42 -11.73
CA CYS A 60 7.60 14.66 -12.50
C CYS A 60 6.36 14.88 -13.37
N GLY A 61 5.93 16.13 -13.53
CA GLY A 61 4.83 16.50 -14.43
C GLY A 61 3.42 16.15 -13.90
N SER A 62 2.51 15.77 -14.81
CA SER A 62 1.08 15.59 -14.56
C SER A 62 0.75 14.53 -13.49
N ASN A 63 1.57 13.49 -13.37
CA ASN A 63 1.39 12.41 -12.37
C ASN A 63 1.43 12.93 -10.92
N ARG A 64 2.13 14.04 -10.65
CA ARG A 64 2.20 14.64 -9.31
C ARG A 64 0.87 15.24 -8.86
N LYS A 65 0.09 15.80 -9.77
CA LYS A 65 -1.23 16.38 -9.47
C LYS A 65 -2.24 15.28 -9.15
N GLU A 66 -2.30 14.26 -9.99
CA GLU A 66 -3.21 13.13 -9.84
C GLU A 66 -2.94 12.31 -8.57
N VAL A 67 -1.67 12.09 -8.24
CA VAL A 67 -1.25 11.47 -6.98
C VAL A 67 -1.65 12.32 -5.76
N ARG A 68 -1.50 13.64 -5.84
CA ARG A 68 -1.87 14.57 -4.75
C ARG A 68 -3.39 14.64 -4.55
N GLU A 69 -4.17 14.64 -5.61
CA GLU A 69 -5.64 14.68 -5.54
C GLU A 69 -6.22 13.39 -4.95
N THR A 70 -5.69 12.24 -5.37
CA THR A 70 -6.05 10.92 -4.81
C THR A 70 -5.73 10.87 -3.31
N TRP A 71 -4.62 11.48 -2.89
CA TRP A 71 -4.24 11.52 -1.48
C TRP A 71 -5.08 12.49 -0.63
N ASN A 72 -5.32 13.72 -1.11
CA ASN A 72 -6.13 14.71 -0.41
C ASN A 72 -7.54 14.14 -0.11
N THR A 73 -8.10 13.38 -1.06
CA THR A 73 -9.37 12.66 -0.90
C THR A 73 -9.30 11.61 0.21
N CYS A 74 -8.14 10.96 0.40
CA CYS A 74 -7.91 9.99 1.47
C CYS A 74 -7.75 10.64 2.85
N SER A 75 -7.03 11.77 2.96
CA SER A 75 -6.85 12.51 4.22
C SER A 75 -8.15 13.08 4.79
N ALA A 76 -9.09 13.48 3.92
CA ALA A 76 -10.41 13.95 4.33
C ALA A 76 -11.30 12.82 4.88
N SER A 77 -11.05 11.58 4.46
CA SER A 77 -11.82 10.40 4.92
C SER A 77 -11.33 9.88 6.27
N THR A 78 -10.06 10.08 6.63
CA THR A 78 -9.49 9.68 7.94
C THR A 78 -9.92 10.59 9.09
N LEU A 79 -10.40 11.80 8.82
CA LEU A 79 -10.91 12.73 9.84
C LEU A 79 -12.41 12.52 10.18
N LEU A 80 -13.06 11.51 9.59
CA LEU A 80 -14.50 11.25 9.71
C LEU A 80 -14.83 9.81 10.16
N SER A 81 -13.86 9.06 10.71
CA SER A 81 -14.06 7.73 11.29
C SER A 81 -13.45 7.61 12.68
#